data_AF-A0A9D7SPE3-F1
#
_entry.id   AF-A0A9D7SPE3-F1
#
_cell.length_a   1.000
_cell.length_b   1.000
_cell.length_c   1.000
_cell.angle_alpha   90.00
_cell.angle_beta   90.00
_cell.angle_gamma   90.00
#
_symmetry.space_group_name_H-M   'P 1'
#
loop_
_entity.id
_entity.type
_entity.pdbx_description
1 polymer ?
#
loop_
_entity_poly.entity_id
_entity_poly.type
_entity_poly.pdbx_seq_one_letter_code
_entity_poly.pdbx_strand_id
1 'polypeptide(L)'
;MLEFPRSTIYAQRQAAKVVPLHRARRGPKPKVSDADLLAAIRADLEASPFIGEGHRKVWARLRILHNIRVSKDRVCRLMRENAWLSPHRVPHGKPSLHEGSIQTEAPNLMWGTDGTRCGI
;
A
#
# COMPACT_ATOMS: atom_id res chain seq x y z
N MET A 1 -48.01 3.68 -19.78
CA MET A 1 -46.88 4.29 -20.53
C MET A 1 -45.79 4.62 -19.54
N LEU A 2 -44.54 4.21 -19.77
CA LEU A 2 -43.43 4.65 -18.92
C LEU A 2 -43.24 6.16 -19.09
N GLU A 3 -43.33 6.94 -18.01
CA GLU A 3 -43.14 8.41 -17.96
C GLU A 3 -41.67 8.83 -18.11
N PHE A 4 -40.94 8.24 -19.06
CA PHE A 4 -39.56 8.62 -19.32
C PHE A 4 -39.37 8.98 -20.79
N PRO A 5 -38.67 10.09 -21.08
CA PRO A 5 -38.25 10.40 -22.44
C PRO A 5 -37.47 9.23 -23.04
N ARG A 6 -37.74 8.91 -24.32
CA ARG A 6 -37.07 7.80 -25.02
C ARG A 6 -35.54 7.94 -25.02
N SER A 7 -35.01 9.17 -25.00
CA SER A 7 -33.57 9.47 -24.89
C SER A 7 -32.95 8.89 -23.62
N THR A 8 -33.64 9.01 -22.48
CA THR A 8 -33.21 8.41 -21.20
C THR A 8 -33.15 6.89 -21.30
N ILE A 9 -34.18 6.27 -21.87
CA ILE A 9 -34.23 4.80 -22.03
C ILE A 9 -33.10 4.31 -22.94
N TYR A 10 -32.84 5.00 -24.06
CA TYR A 10 -31.75 4.64 -24.97
C TYR A 10 -30.36 4.86 -24.33
N ALA A 11 -30.16 5.96 -23.61
CA ALA A 11 -28.91 6.23 -22.90
C ALA A 11 -28.63 5.18 -21.82
N GLN A 12 -29.65 4.79 -21.06
CA GLN A 12 -29.52 3.78 -20.00
C GLN A 12 -29.25 2.38 -20.59
N ARG A 13 -29.88 2.03 -21.71
CA ARG A 13 -29.59 0.79 -22.46
C ARG A 13 -28.18 0.77 -23.05
N GLN A 14 -27.68 1.91 -23.53
CA GLN A 14 -26.30 2.07 -23.99
C GLN A 14 -25.30 1.91 -22.83
N ALA A 15 -25.56 2.55 -21.69
CA ALA A 15 -24.71 2.47 -20.49
C ALA A 15 -24.69 1.06 -19.88
N ALA A 16 -25.82 0.35 -19.90
CA ALA A 16 -25.93 -1.02 -19.39
C ALA A 16 -25.13 -2.04 -20.22
N LYS A 17 -24.85 -1.75 -21.50
CA LYS A 17 -24.02 -2.62 -22.37
C LYS A 17 -22.54 -2.59 -22.03
N VAL A 18 -22.05 -1.53 -21.41
CA VAL A 18 -20.63 -1.36 -21.08
C VAL A 18 -20.54 -0.97 -19.61
N VAL A 19 -20.53 -1.96 -18.73
CA VAL A 19 -20.17 -1.76 -17.32
C VAL A 19 -18.65 -1.88 -17.24
N PRO A 20 -17.91 -0.78 -17.02
CA PRO A 20 -16.48 -0.89 -16.78
C PRO A 20 -16.27 -1.69 -15.49
N LEU A 21 -15.40 -2.72 -15.52
CA LEU A 21 -15.01 -3.49 -14.33
C LEU A 21 -14.52 -2.58 -13.18
N HIS A 22 -13.97 -1.41 -13.52
CA HIS A 22 -13.53 -0.40 -12.57
C HIS A 22 -14.09 0.98 -12.91
N ARG A 23 -14.63 1.66 -11.89
CA ARG A 23 -15.08 3.05 -12.01
C ARG A 23 -13.90 3.92 -12.44
N ALA A 24 -13.97 4.49 -13.64
CA ALA A 24 -12.99 5.46 -14.09
C ALA A 24 -12.99 6.67 -13.15
N ARG A 25 -11.79 7.11 -12.74
CA ARG A 25 -11.65 8.30 -11.89
C ARG A 25 -12.14 9.52 -12.65
N ARG A 26 -13.12 10.22 -12.10
CA ARG A 26 -13.58 11.52 -12.61
C ARG A 26 -12.56 12.61 -12.27
N GLY A 27 -12.35 13.56 -13.17
CA GLY A 27 -11.47 14.71 -12.97
C GLY A 27 -10.15 14.66 -13.77
N PRO A 28 -9.24 15.62 -13.54
CA PRO A 28 -8.00 15.74 -14.29
C PRO A 28 -7.15 14.47 -14.25
N LYS A 29 -6.67 14.04 -15.42
CA LYS A 29 -5.78 12.88 -15.51
C LYS A 29 -4.42 13.22 -14.87
N PRO A 30 -3.86 12.35 -14.02
CA PRO A 30 -2.53 12.57 -13.48
C PRO A 30 -1.49 12.55 -14.60
N LYS A 31 -0.42 13.35 -14.45
CA LYS A 31 0.69 13.45 -15.43
C LYS A 31 1.37 12.10 -15.69
N VAL A 32 1.46 11.26 -14.66
CA VAL A 32 2.01 9.90 -14.74
C VAL A 32 0.86 8.93 -14.63
N SER A 33 0.71 8.03 -15.61
CA SER A 33 -0.33 7.01 -15.58
C SER A 33 -0.04 5.95 -14.51
N ASP A 34 -1.04 5.15 -14.12
CA ASP A 34 -0.80 4.04 -13.18
C ASP A 34 0.10 2.98 -13.80
N ALA A 35 0.00 2.75 -15.13
CA ALA A 35 0.84 1.79 -15.85
C ALA A 35 2.32 2.20 -15.84
N ASP A 36 2.61 3.48 -16.14
CA ASP A 36 3.98 3.99 -16.12
C ASP A 36 4.56 3.96 -14.70
N LEU A 37 3.74 4.27 -13.71
CA LEU A 37 4.13 4.21 -12.30
C LEU A 37 4.42 2.77 -11.86
N LEU A 38 3.63 1.79 -12.29
CA LEU A 38 3.88 0.37 -12.01
C LEU A 38 5.19 -0.11 -12.64
N ALA A 39 5.46 0.27 -13.88
CA ALA A 39 6.72 -0.05 -14.54
C ALA A 39 7.92 0.54 -13.79
N ALA A 40 7.82 1.80 -13.36
CA ALA A 40 8.86 2.45 -12.57
C ALA A 40 9.08 1.80 -11.19
N ILE A 41 7.99 1.40 -10.50
CA ILE A 41 8.08 0.69 -9.22
C ILE A 41 8.79 -0.66 -9.42
N ARG A 42 8.43 -1.41 -10.46
CA ARG A 42 9.03 -2.70 -10.76
C ARG A 42 10.53 -2.58 -11.03
N ALA A 43 10.92 -1.61 -11.86
CA ALA A 43 12.34 -1.35 -12.14
C ALA A 43 13.12 -0.96 -10.87
N ASP A 44 12.54 -0.14 -9.98
CA ASP A 44 13.16 0.20 -8.68
C ASP A 44 13.34 -1.02 -7.77
N LEU A 45 12.35 -1.92 -7.75
CA LEU A 45 12.43 -3.15 -6.97
C LEU A 45 13.48 -4.13 -7.53
N GLU A 46 13.57 -4.26 -8.85
CA GLU A 46 14.58 -5.10 -9.52
C GLU A 46 16.00 -4.54 -9.35
N ALA A 47 16.16 -3.21 -9.27
CA ALA A 47 17.44 -2.56 -9.04
C ALA A 47 17.87 -2.55 -7.56
N SER A 48 16.94 -2.71 -6.61
CA SER A 48 17.26 -2.66 -5.19
C SER A 48 17.94 -3.95 -4.73
N PRO A 49 19.06 -3.89 -3.97
CA PRO A 49 19.72 -5.07 -3.45
C PRO A 49 18.97 -5.73 -2.27
N PHE A 50 17.90 -5.11 -1.75
CA PHE A 50 17.19 -5.57 -0.57
C PHE A 50 15.85 -6.25 -0.91
N ILE A 51 15.52 -7.31 -0.16
CA ILE A 51 14.25 -8.02 -0.25
C ILE A 51 13.21 -7.35 0.65
N GLY A 52 11.95 -7.35 0.22
CA GLY A 52 10.83 -6.88 1.05
C GLY A 52 10.79 -5.36 1.21
N GLU A 53 11.19 -4.63 0.18
CA GLU A 53 11.20 -3.17 0.21
C GLU A 53 9.80 -2.59 0.46
N GLY A 54 9.71 -1.69 1.43
CA GLY A 54 8.46 -1.02 1.76
C GLY A 54 8.15 0.13 0.81
N HIS A 55 6.87 0.41 0.60
CA HIS A 55 6.39 1.50 -0.26
C HIS A 55 7.00 2.88 0.07
N ARG A 56 7.39 3.14 1.33
CA ARG A 56 8.03 4.39 1.73
C ARG A 56 9.41 4.57 1.08
N LYS A 57 10.19 3.49 0.97
CA LYS A 57 11.52 3.51 0.36
C LYS A 57 11.43 3.66 -1.15
N VAL A 58 10.58 2.85 -1.78
CA VAL A 58 10.27 2.95 -3.22
C VAL A 58 9.81 4.37 -3.56
N TRP A 59 8.87 4.94 -2.79
CA TRP A 59 8.42 6.32 -3.00
C TRP A 59 9.54 7.36 -2.88
N ALA A 60 10.44 7.21 -1.89
CA ALA A 60 11.57 8.11 -1.73
C ALA A 60 12.54 8.03 -2.92
N ARG A 61 12.85 6.82 -3.41
CA ARG A 61 13.73 6.61 -4.57
C ARG A 61 13.12 7.11 -5.87
N LEU A 62 11.84 6.81 -6.12
CA LEU A 62 11.11 7.37 -7.26
C LEU A 62 11.18 8.90 -7.29
N ARG A 63 11.08 9.54 -6.12
CA ARG A 63 11.15 11.00 -6.01
C ARG A 63 12.56 11.57 -6.19
N ILE A 64 13.57 10.93 -5.59
CA ILE A 64 14.94 11.46 -5.51
C ILE A 64 15.77 11.04 -6.74
N LEU A 65 15.72 9.77 -7.13
CA LEU A 65 16.54 9.21 -8.21
C LEU A 65 15.88 9.37 -9.58
N HIS A 66 14.56 9.15 -9.65
CA HIS A 66 13.83 9.16 -10.93
C HIS A 66 13.06 10.47 -11.18
N ASN A 67 13.06 11.41 -10.22
CA ASN A 67 12.30 12.66 -10.26
C ASN A 67 10.79 12.49 -10.54
N ILE A 68 10.23 11.31 -10.22
CA ILE A 68 8.81 11.00 -10.39
C ILE A 68 8.05 11.48 -9.16
N ARG A 69 7.27 12.55 -9.33
CA ARG A 69 6.50 13.19 -8.24
C ARG A 69 5.09 12.63 -8.19
N VAL A 70 4.87 11.62 -7.34
CA VAL A 70 3.55 11.00 -7.08
C VAL A 70 3.25 10.95 -5.58
N SER A 71 1.97 10.81 -5.23
CA SER A 71 1.60 10.66 -3.82
C SER A 71 2.06 9.31 -3.28
N LYS A 72 2.55 9.31 -2.05
CA LYS A 72 2.96 8.09 -1.32
C LYS A 72 1.83 7.06 -1.27
N ASP A 73 0.60 7.52 -1.08
CA ASP A 73 -0.57 6.63 -0.95
C ASP A 73 -0.91 5.95 -2.28
N ARG A 74 -0.64 6.59 -3.42
CA ARG A 74 -0.79 5.97 -4.76
C ARG A 74 0.22 4.86 -4.96
N VAL A 75 1.47 5.05 -4.54
CA VAL A 75 2.50 4.00 -4.54
C VAL A 75 2.08 2.85 -3.62
N CYS A 76 1.63 3.15 -2.40
CA CYS A 76 1.16 2.14 -1.44
C CYS A 76 -0.01 1.33 -1.98
N ARG A 77 -1.00 1.99 -2.62
CA ARG A 77 -2.13 1.33 -3.29
C ARG A 77 -1.67 0.38 -4.39
N LEU A 78 -0.85 0.85 -5.32
CA LEU A 78 -0.38 0.05 -6.46
C LEU A 78 0.46 -1.15 -6.01
N MET A 79 1.37 -0.95 -5.05
CA MET A 79 2.14 -2.07 -4.47
C MET A 79 1.24 -3.08 -3.75
N ARG A 80 0.17 -2.63 -3.09
CA ARG A 80 -0.81 -3.53 -2.45
C ARG A 80 -1.59 -4.34 -3.48
N GLU A 81 -2.10 -3.68 -4.52
CA GLU A 81 -2.86 -4.31 -5.61
C GLU A 81 -2.04 -5.36 -6.36
N ASN A 82 -0.72 -5.20 -6.41
CA ASN A 82 0.21 -6.14 -7.05
C ASN A 82 0.92 -7.09 -6.07
N ALA A 83 0.51 -7.13 -4.80
CA ALA A 83 1.10 -7.96 -3.75
C ALA A 83 2.64 -7.77 -3.56
N TRP A 84 3.17 -6.59 -3.87
CA TRP A 84 4.59 -6.24 -3.72
C TRP A 84 4.95 -5.68 -2.33
N LEU A 85 3.99 -5.61 -1.41
CA LEU A 85 4.27 -5.20 -0.04
C LEU A 85 5.00 -6.34 0.70
N SER A 86 6.00 -5.97 1.50
CA SER A 86 6.78 -6.89 2.32
C SER A 86 5.88 -7.88 3.11
N PRO A 87 6.05 -9.21 2.91
CA PRO A 87 5.29 -10.25 3.61
C PRO A 87 5.50 -10.27 5.15
N HIS A 88 6.56 -9.65 5.63
CA HIS A 88 6.93 -9.62 7.06
C HIS A 88 6.04 -8.73 7.94
N ARG A 89 4.97 -8.13 7.38
CA ARG A 89 3.97 -7.36 8.15
C ARG A 89 2.86 -8.24 8.74
N VAL A 90 2.86 -9.52 8.44
CA VAL A 90 1.98 -10.50 9.08
C VAL A 90 2.76 -11.15 10.23
N PRO A 91 2.19 -11.29 11.44
CA PRO A 91 2.81 -12.07 12.50
C PRO A 91 3.07 -13.50 11.98
N HIS A 92 4.33 -13.90 11.96
CA HIS A 92 4.74 -15.25 11.60
C HIS A 92 4.95 -16.04 12.89
N GLY A 93 4.20 -17.12 13.09
CA GLY A 93 4.33 -18.01 14.24
C GLY A 93 3.00 -18.38 14.89
N LYS A 94 3.00 -19.46 15.68
CA LYS A 94 1.87 -19.79 16.56
C LYS A 94 1.80 -18.73 17.66
N PRO A 95 0.60 -18.26 18.06
CA PRO A 95 0.47 -17.38 19.21
C PRO A 95 1.10 -18.05 20.42
N SER A 96 2.15 -17.44 20.97
CA SER A 96 2.64 -17.84 22.29
C SER A 96 1.68 -17.23 23.30
N LEU A 97 0.82 -18.07 23.90
CA LEU A 97 0.10 -17.68 25.10
C LEU A 97 1.15 -17.45 26.18
N HIS A 98 1.24 -16.21 26.66
CA HIS A 98 2.13 -15.88 27.77
C HIS A 98 1.38 -16.21 29.05
N GLU A 99 1.81 -17.27 29.73
CA GLU A 99 1.25 -17.67 31.03
C GLU A 99 1.92 -16.92 32.20
N GLY A 100 2.96 -16.12 31.91
CA GLY A 100 3.65 -15.28 32.90
C GLY A 100 3.02 -13.90 33.06
N SER A 101 3.05 -13.38 34.29
CA SER A 101 2.70 -11.98 34.58
C SER A 101 3.83 -11.05 34.14
N ILE A 102 3.52 -10.05 33.33
CA ILE A 102 4.45 -8.96 32.95
C ILE A 102 4.60 -7.95 34.11
N GLN A 103 3.65 -7.97 35.06
CA GLN A 103 3.68 -7.08 36.21
C GLN A 103 4.65 -7.59 37.26
N THR A 104 5.36 -6.64 37.86
CA THR A 104 6.18 -6.88 39.04
C THR A 104 5.33 -6.61 40.29
N GLU A 105 5.41 -7.49 41.28
CA GLU A 105 4.61 -7.41 42.51
C GLU A 105 4.94 -6.18 43.38
N ALA A 106 6.13 -5.60 43.23
CA ALA A 106 6.54 -4.39 43.94
C ALA A 106 7.61 -3.60 43.17
N PRO A 107 7.69 -2.26 43.37
CA PRO A 107 8.79 -1.46 42.87
C PRO A 107 10.15 -2.03 43.33
N ASN A 108 11.17 -1.98 42.46
CA ASN A 108 12.56 -2.40 42.73
C ASN A 108 12.83 -3.92 42.87
N LEU A 109 11.87 -4.81 42.60
CA LEU A 109 12.16 -6.27 42.54
C LEU A 109 12.94 -6.68 41.29
N MET A 110 12.77 -5.97 40.19
CA MET A 110 13.51 -6.16 38.96
C MET A 110 13.96 -4.80 38.43
N TRP A 111 15.26 -4.66 38.16
CA TRP A 111 15.81 -3.51 37.46
C TRP A 111 15.45 -3.65 35.98
N GLY A 112 14.71 -2.69 35.44
CA GLY A 112 14.45 -2.63 34.01
C GLY A 112 15.76 -2.35 33.28
N THR A 113 16.34 -3.35 32.64
CA THR A 113 17.35 -3.11 31.61
C THR A 113 16.62 -2.79 30.32
N ASP A 114 16.51 -1.51 29.99
CA ASP A 114 16.27 -1.11 28.61
C ASP A 114 17.56 -1.42 27.84
N GLY A 115 17.62 -2.63 27.29
CA GLY A 115 18.80 -3.13 26.57
C GLY A 115 19.15 -2.27 25.36
N THR A 116 19.94 -1.21 25.57
CA THR A 116 20.64 -0.50 24.51
C THR A 116 22.10 -0.91 24.57
N ARG A 117 22.43 -2.04 23.94
CA ARG A 117 23.81 -2.50 23.80
C ARG A 117 24.53 -1.58 22.79
N CYS A 118 25.26 -0.58 23.29
CA CYS A 118 26.26 0.13 22.50
C CYS A 118 27.56 -0.68 22.53
N GLY A 119 27.87 -1.37 21.44
CA GLY A 119 29.18 -2.00 21.24
C GLY A 119 30.23 -0.93 20.91
N ILE A 120 31.41 -1.07 21.52
CA ILE A 120 32.64 -0.35 21.15
C ILE A 120 33.31 -1.13 20.02
#